data_AF-U1GBL5-F1
#
_entry.id   AF-U1GBL5-F1
#
_cell.length_a   1.000
_cell.length_b   1.000
_cell.length_c   1.000
_cell.angle_alpha   90.00
_cell.angle_beta   90.00
_cell.angle_gamma   90.00
#
_symmetry.space_group_name_H-M   'P 1'
#
loop_
_entity.id
_entity.type
_entity.pdbx_description
1 polymer ?
#
loop_
_entity_poly.entity_id
_entity_poly.type
_entity_poly.pdbx_seq_one_letter_code
_entity_poly.pdbx_strand_id
1 'polypeptide(L)'
;MSTWSLELHTNLSDPELMTLLRSAARYKQRSDQTHTSAHEPLLSELPPPPIWCLLLGDSVHERLQTSGTHTMLGQGQFPHILNAGLGGDRIQNFLYRQDTKGLFWDLRSYGVKFAILRLGTNDLEPKRALHAEAQYALVLETVHRAASAVKVLVTGSMPRKDVDLRVLIRASPVCSGSSEITML
;
A
#
# COMPACT_ATOMS: atom_id res chain seq x y z
N MET A 1 -15.06 -3.95 21.88
CA MET A 1 -14.00 -3.88 20.85
C MET A 1 -14.57 -3.05 19.72
N SER A 2 -13.89 -1.98 19.28
CA SER A 2 -14.36 -1.15 18.16
C SER A 2 -13.95 -1.83 16.85
N THR A 3 -14.93 -2.29 16.09
CA THR A 3 -14.75 -2.83 14.74
C THR A 3 -14.44 -1.69 13.78
N TRP A 4 -13.40 -1.83 12.96
CA TRP A 4 -13.17 -0.92 11.83
C TRP A 4 -14.20 -1.23 10.75
N SER A 5 -15.08 -0.27 10.45
CA SER A 5 -15.95 -0.35 9.26
C SER A 5 -15.29 0.47 8.15
N LEU A 6 -14.58 -0.21 7.25
CA LEU A 6 -14.03 0.41 6.05
C LEU A 6 -15.18 0.63 5.06
N GLU A 7 -15.68 1.87 4.97
CA GLU A 7 -16.61 2.26 3.92
C GLU A 7 -15.82 2.52 2.63
N LEU A 8 -15.89 1.56 1.71
CA LEU A 8 -15.31 1.74 0.37
C LEU A 8 -16.14 2.74 -0.43
N HIS A 9 -15.45 3.49 -1.28
CA HIS A 9 -16.03 4.58 -2.06
C HIS A 9 -16.53 4.11 -3.44
N THR A 10 -17.20 2.96 -3.48
CA THR A 10 -17.58 2.28 -4.73
C THR A 10 -18.54 3.09 -5.61
N ASN A 11 -19.25 4.06 -5.03
CA ASN A 11 -20.21 4.90 -5.74
C ASN A 11 -19.61 6.21 -6.30
N LEU A 12 -18.34 6.52 -6.00
CA LEU A 12 -17.72 7.74 -6.51
C LEU A 12 -17.33 7.60 -7.99
N SER A 13 -17.52 8.66 -8.76
CA SER A 13 -16.89 8.77 -10.07
C SER A 13 -15.36 8.88 -9.94
N ASP A 14 -14.62 8.54 -11.01
CA ASP A 14 -13.16 8.67 -11.01
C ASP A 14 -12.70 10.10 -10.66
N PRO A 15 -13.28 11.19 -11.20
CA PRO A 15 -12.89 12.56 -10.81
C PRO A 15 -13.10 12.88 -9.32
N GLU A 16 -14.18 12.39 -8.71
CA GLU A 16 -14.44 12.58 -7.28
C GLU A 16 -13.42 11.83 -6.42
N LEU A 17 -13.13 10.58 -6.79
CA LEU A 17 -12.09 9.79 -6.13
C LEU A 17 -10.72 10.48 -6.24
N MET A 18 -10.34 10.96 -7.42
CA MET A 18 -9.09 11.68 -7.63
C MET A 18 -9.02 12.96 -6.79
N THR A 19 -10.14 13.64 -6.60
CA THR A 19 -10.23 14.83 -5.74
C THR A 19 -9.96 14.47 -4.28
N LEU A 20 -10.57 13.38 -3.78
CA LEU A 20 -10.32 12.89 -2.42
C LEU A 20 -8.86 12.44 -2.23
N LEU A 21 -8.30 11.70 -3.19
CA LEU A 21 -6.90 11.28 -3.16
C LEU A 21 -5.96 12.47 -3.03
N ARG A 22 -6.13 13.49 -3.88
CA ARG A 22 -5.32 14.72 -3.84
C ARG A 22 -5.43 15.45 -2.51
N SER A 23 -6.63 15.51 -1.92
CA SER A 23 -6.84 16.16 -0.63
C SER A 23 -6.11 15.46 0.52
N ALA A 24 -5.97 14.13 0.44
CA ALA A 24 -5.34 13.28 1.45
C ALA A 24 -3.84 13.05 1.19
N ALA A 25 -3.39 13.21 -0.06
CA ALA A 25 -2.00 13.06 -0.47
C ALA A 25 -1.08 14.09 0.20
N ARG A 26 0.13 13.67 0.58
CA ARG A 26 1.18 14.56 1.09
C ARG A 26 2.51 14.24 0.44
N TYR A 27 3.11 15.27 -0.15
CA TYR A 27 4.45 15.20 -0.71
C TYR A 27 5.48 14.82 0.36
N LYS A 28 6.45 14.00 -0.05
CA LYS A 28 7.68 13.76 0.68
C LYS A 28 8.79 13.53 -0.33
N GLN A 29 9.89 14.26 -0.19
CA GLN A 29 11.00 14.24 -1.16
C GLN A 29 11.50 12.84 -1.46
N ARG A 30 11.74 12.02 -0.44
CA ARG A 30 12.17 10.64 -0.63
C ARG A 30 11.13 9.81 -1.41
N SER A 31 9.85 9.98 -1.10
CA SER A 31 8.76 9.27 -1.78
C SER A 31 8.70 9.61 -3.27
N ASP A 32 8.92 10.89 -3.58
CA ASP A 32 8.99 11.41 -4.95
C ASP A 32 10.20 10.86 -5.72
N GLN A 33 11.38 10.98 -5.12
CA GLN A 33 12.64 10.59 -5.75
C GLN A 33 12.69 9.09 -5.98
N THR A 34 12.41 8.26 -4.96
CA THR A 34 12.45 6.80 -5.10
C THR A 34 11.42 6.27 -6.09
N HIS A 35 10.23 6.87 -6.16
CA HIS A 35 9.27 6.49 -7.20
C HIS A 35 9.85 6.72 -8.60
N THR A 36 10.31 7.95 -8.85
CA THR A 36 10.83 8.38 -10.16
C THR A 36 12.09 7.62 -10.57
N SER A 37 13.01 7.36 -9.64
CA SER A 37 14.31 6.77 -9.96
C SER A 37 14.35 5.25 -9.88
N ALA A 38 13.38 4.61 -9.23
CA ALA A 38 13.38 3.16 -9.04
C ALA A 38 12.07 2.48 -9.44
N HIS A 39 10.91 2.98 -9.05
CA HIS A 39 9.63 2.31 -9.33
C HIS A 39 9.17 2.52 -10.78
N GLU A 40 9.28 3.74 -11.30
CA GLU A 40 8.88 4.08 -12.68
C GLU A 40 9.72 3.35 -13.74
N PRO A 41 11.08 3.28 -13.64
CA PRO A 41 11.88 2.48 -14.56
C PRO A 41 11.47 1.01 -14.57
N LEU A 42 11.20 0.43 -13.39
CA LEU A 42 10.73 -0.96 -13.28
C LEU A 42 9.41 -1.18 -14.01
N LEU A 43 8.49 -0.20 -14.01
CA LEU A 43 7.26 -0.30 -14.80
C LEU A 43 7.54 -0.23 -16.31
N SER A 44 8.46 0.62 -16.73
CA SER A 44 8.80 0.82 -18.15
C SER A 44 9.63 -0.32 -18.77
N GLU A 45 10.45 -1.01 -17.98
CA GLU A 45 11.38 -2.04 -18.44
C GLU A 45 10.80 -3.46 -18.41
N LEU A 46 9.67 -3.67 -17.73
CA LEU A 46 9.03 -4.98 -17.67
C LEU A 46 8.52 -5.38 -19.08
N PRO A 47 8.86 -6.58 -19.59
CA PRO A 47 8.21 -7.11 -20.79
C PRO A 47 6.68 -7.13 -20.59
N PRO A 48 5.88 -7.12 -21.68
CA PRO A 48 4.43 -6.96 -21.58
C PRO A 48 3.83 -7.99 -20.59
N PRO A 49 2.69 -7.66 -19.96
CA PRO A 49 2.13 -8.32 -18.78
C PRO A 49 2.28 -9.85 -18.69
N PRO A 50 2.34 -10.40 -17.45
CA PRO A 50 1.68 -9.79 -16.29
C PRO A 50 2.54 -9.66 -15.01
N ILE A 51 2.37 -8.56 -14.27
CA ILE A 51 2.79 -8.46 -12.86
C ILE A 51 1.83 -9.33 -12.05
N TRP A 52 2.28 -10.43 -11.45
CA TRP A 52 1.36 -11.32 -10.72
C TRP A 52 1.15 -10.86 -9.30
N CYS A 53 2.20 -10.34 -8.67
CA CYS A 53 2.15 -9.91 -7.28
C CYS A 53 2.82 -8.55 -7.11
N LEU A 54 2.06 -7.62 -6.53
CA LEU A 54 2.51 -6.27 -6.23
C LEU A 54 2.73 -6.13 -4.72
N LEU A 55 3.94 -5.74 -4.31
CA LEU A 55 4.24 -5.42 -2.92
C LEU A 55 4.14 -3.91 -2.71
N LEU A 56 3.09 -3.49 -2.01
CA LEU A 56 2.83 -2.09 -1.68
C LEU A 56 3.15 -1.87 -0.22
N GLY A 57 4.14 -1.06 0.13
CA GLY A 57 4.34 -0.78 1.54
C GLY A 57 5.52 0.09 1.92
N ASP A 58 5.92 -0.08 3.18
CA ASP A 58 6.96 0.71 3.84
C ASP A 58 8.37 0.11 3.65
N SER A 59 9.25 0.41 4.60
CA SER A 59 10.63 -0.06 4.63
C SER A 59 10.77 -1.58 4.66
N VAL A 60 9.76 -2.34 5.08
CA VAL A 60 9.88 -3.81 5.09
C VAL A 60 9.82 -4.39 3.69
N HIS A 61 8.90 -3.91 2.85
CA HIS A 61 8.88 -4.31 1.45
C HIS A 61 10.12 -3.79 0.73
N GLU A 62 10.49 -2.51 0.90
CA GLU A 62 11.73 -1.93 0.31
C GLU A 62 12.95 -2.81 0.62
N ARG A 63 13.10 -3.24 1.88
CA ARG A 63 14.26 -4.03 2.34
C ARG A 63 14.29 -5.47 1.85
N LEU A 64 13.25 -5.98 1.19
CA LEU A 64 13.34 -7.28 0.49
C LEU A 64 14.43 -7.26 -0.58
N GLN A 65 14.69 -6.10 -1.19
CA GLN A 65 15.75 -5.91 -2.19
C GLN A 65 17.17 -5.85 -1.59
N THR A 66 17.29 -5.70 -0.27
CA THR A 66 18.59 -5.55 0.41
C THR A 66 18.79 -6.64 1.46
N SER A 67 18.26 -6.44 2.67
CA SER A 67 18.41 -7.39 3.77
C SER A 67 17.57 -8.67 3.59
N GLY A 68 16.51 -8.62 2.78
CA GLY A 68 15.65 -9.76 2.50
C GLY A 68 16.06 -10.62 1.30
N THR A 69 17.22 -10.37 0.69
CA THR A 69 17.75 -11.09 -0.49
C THR A 69 18.00 -12.58 -0.28
N HIS A 70 17.93 -13.07 0.96
CA HIS A 70 17.99 -14.50 1.29
C HIS A 70 16.61 -15.15 1.40
N THR A 71 15.53 -14.38 1.27
CA THR A 71 14.15 -14.88 1.31
C THR A 71 13.64 -15.15 -0.11
N MET A 72 12.69 -16.07 -0.27
CA MET A 72 12.09 -16.35 -1.60
C MET A 72 11.51 -15.10 -2.26
N LEU A 73 10.89 -14.20 -1.46
CA LEU A 73 10.34 -12.93 -1.95
C LEU A 73 11.44 -11.96 -2.40
N GLY A 74 12.50 -11.79 -1.61
CA GLY A 74 13.61 -10.90 -1.96
C GLY A 74 14.49 -11.42 -3.10
N GLN A 75 14.48 -12.73 -3.33
CA GLN A 75 15.14 -13.36 -4.48
C GLN A 75 14.32 -13.27 -5.77
N GLY A 76 13.10 -12.73 -5.73
CA GLY A 76 12.22 -12.68 -6.90
C GLY A 76 11.83 -14.07 -7.42
N GLN A 77 11.91 -15.11 -6.57
CA GLN A 77 11.56 -16.49 -6.95
C GLN A 77 10.06 -16.70 -7.17
N PHE A 78 9.26 -15.68 -6.87
CA PHE A 78 7.87 -15.64 -7.26
C PHE A 78 7.77 -14.92 -8.62
N PRO A 79 7.18 -15.57 -9.65
CA PRO A 79 7.13 -15.00 -10.99
C PRO A 79 6.47 -13.62 -10.97
N HIS A 80 7.11 -12.67 -11.64
CA HIS A 80 6.56 -11.34 -11.90
C HIS A 80 6.12 -10.56 -10.65
N ILE A 81 6.95 -10.56 -9.60
CA ILE A 81 6.81 -9.63 -8.47
C ILE A 81 7.28 -8.24 -8.87
N LEU A 82 6.44 -7.24 -8.60
CA LEU A 82 6.88 -5.84 -8.53
C LEU A 82 6.92 -5.40 -7.07
N ASN A 83 8.09 -4.99 -6.60
CA ASN A 83 8.26 -4.42 -5.27
C ASN A 83 8.23 -2.89 -5.32
N ALA A 84 7.10 -2.31 -4.92
CA ALA A 84 6.88 -0.86 -4.83
C ALA A 84 6.95 -0.34 -3.38
N GLY A 85 7.64 -1.08 -2.50
CA GLY A 85 7.91 -0.69 -1.12
C GLY A 85 8.82 0.53 -1.02
N LEU A 86 8.57 1.41 -0.04
CA LEU A 86 9.31 2.65 0.13
C LEU A 86 9.53 3.01 1.61
N GLY A 87 10.81 3.17 1.97
CA GLY A 87 11.23 3.46 3.32
C GLY A 87 10.65 4.74 3.92
N GLY A 88 9.95 4.57 5.04
CA GLY A 88 9.39 5.68 5.80
C GLY A 88 8.12 6.27 5.18
N ASP A 89 7.54 5.63 4.15
CA ASP A 89 6.24 6.05 3.63
C ASP A 89 5.16 5.94 4.70
N ARG A 90 4.43 7.04 4.84
CA ARG A 90 3.15 7.09 5.51
C ARG A 90 2.02 6.88 4.51
N ILE A 91 0.80 6.60 4.98
CA ILE A 91 -0.36 6.38 4.12
C ILE A 91 -0.55 7.57 3.14
N GLN A 92 -0.49 8.81 3.62
CA GLN A 92 -0.59 10.01 2.77
C GLN A 92 0.53 10.16 1.74
N ASN A 93 1.74 9.63 2.02
CA ASN A 93 2.83 9.66 1.03
C ASN A 93 2.59 8.62 -0.07
N PHE A 94 1.97 7.51 0.29
CA PHE A 94 1.55 6.52 -0.68
C PHE A 94 0.44 7.07 -1.59
N LEU A 95 -0.59 7.71 -1.01
CA LEU A 95 -1.64 8.42 -1.76
C LEU A 95 -1.06 9.46 -2.74
N TYR A 96 0.04 10.13 -2.38
CA TYR A 96 0.75 11.04 -3.28
C TYR A 96 1.37 10.33 -4.50
N ARG A 97 2.07 9.21 -4.30
CA ARG A 97 2.66 8.42 -5.41
C ARG A 97 1.57 7.87 -6.33
N GLN A 98 0.46 7.53 -5.74
CA GLN A 98 -0.72 6.99 -6.38
C GLN A 98 -1.40 7.96 -7.35
N ASP A 99 -1.68 9.19 -6.92
CA ASP A 99 -2.25 10.24 -7.78
C ASP A 99 -1.18 10.88 -8.66
N THR A 100 -0.21 11.55 -8.04
CA THR A 100 0.68 12.49 -8.74
C THR A 100 1.76 11.79 -9.57
N LYS A 101 2.11 10.54 -9.23
CA LYS A 101 3.14 9.78 -9.96
C LYS A 101 2.57 8.68 -10.84
N GLY A 102 1.25 8.63 -11.03
CA GLY A 102 0.63 7.70 -11.98
C GLY A 102 0.73 6.22 -11.61
N LEU A 103 1.29 5.88 -10.43
CA LEU A 103 1.50 4.49 -10.00
C LEU A 103 0.23 3.65 -10.18
N PHE A 104 -0.94 4.25 -10.02
CA PHE A 104 -2.21 3.57 -10.23
C PHE A 104 -2.65 3.38 -11.66
N TRP A 105 -2.49 4.40 -12.48
CA TRP A 105 -2.94 4.35 -13.86
C TRP A 105 -2.08 3.37 -14.65
N ASP A 106 -0.79 3.30 -14.34
CA ASP A 106 0.15 2.40 -14.97
C ASP A 106 -0.25 0.93 -14.73
N LEU A 107 -0.62 0.59 -13.48
CA LEU A 107 -0.95 -0.78 -13.06
C LEU A 107 -2.15 -1.41 -13.81
N ARG A 108 -3.07 -0.61 -14.37
CA ARG A 108 -4.22 -1.11 -15.15
C ARG A 108 -3.81 -1.98 -16.33
N SER A 109 -2.64 -1.73 -16.89
CA SER A 109 -2.16 -2.44 -18.08
C SER A 109 -1.39 -3.74 -17.76
N TYR A 110 -1.04 -4.00 -16.49
CA TYR A 110 -0.12 -5.09 -16.13
C TYR A 110 -0.79 -6.37 -15.60
N GLY A 111 -2.12 -6.42 -15.51
CA GLY A 111 -2.84 -7.65 -15.14
C GLY A 111 -2.55 -8.16 -13.72
N VAL A 112 -2.50 -7.25 -12.74
CA VAL A 112 -2.20 -7.55 -11.33
C VAL A 112 -3.21 -8.52 -10.72
N LYS A 113 -2.73 -9.67 -10.21
CA LYS A 113 -3.57 -10.71 -9.59
C LYS A 113 -3.61 -10.61 -8.06
N PHE A 114 -2.48 -10.26 -7.45
CA PHE A 114 -2.34 -10.15 -6.00
C PHE A 114 -1.64 -8.84 -5.62
N ALA A 115 -2.09 -8.21 -4.55
CA ALA A 115 -1.40 -7.09 -3.92
C ALA A 115 -1.21 -7.39 -2.44
N ILE A 116 0.03 -7.27 -1.94
CA ILE A 116 0.32 -7.34 -0.50
C ILE A 116 0.52 -5.91 -0.03
N LEU A 117 -0.42 -5.43 0.79
CA LEU A 117 -0.44 -4.07 1.29
C LEU A 117 0.09 -4.01 2.71
N ARG A 118 1.05 -3.12 2.94
CA ARG A 118 1.62 -2.85 4.24
C ARG A 118 1.90 -1.38 4.47
N LEU A 119 0.96 -0.69 5.08
CA LEU A 119 1.04 0.74 5.38
C LEU A 119 0.59 1.01 6.81
N GLY A 120 0.95 2.18 7.34
CA GLY A 120 0.51 2.65 8.65
C GLY A 120 1.57 2.55 9.75
N THR A 121 2.62 1.75 9.61
CA THR A 121 3.70 1.66 10.63
C THR A 121 4.33 3.03 10.93
N ASN A 122 4.51 3.87 9.90
CA ASN A 122 5.11 5.20 10.02
C ASN A 122 4.10 6.29 10.43
N ASP A 123 2.81 5.96 10.45
CA ASP A 123 1.71 6.80 10.91
C ASP A 123 1.40 6.58 12.39
N LEU A 124 1.96 5.53 13.00
CA LEU A 124 1.87 5.30 14.43
C LEU A 124 2.59 6.42 15.20
N GLU A 125 1.85 7.01 16.14
CA GLU A 125 2.37 7.91 17.16
C GLU A 125 2.45 7.20 18.52
N PRO A 126 3.47 7.46 19.35
CA PRO A 126 3.68 6.77 20.63
C PRO A 126 2.47 6.68 21.57
N LYS A 127 1.59 7.70 21.54
CA LYS A 127 0.47 7.84 22.47
C LYS A 127 -0.88 8.04 21.78
N ARG A 128 -0.94 8.03 20.45
CA ARG A 128 -2.20 8.25 19.71
C ARG A 128 -2.52 7.05 18.84
N ALA A 129 -3.81 6.72 18.79
CA ALA A 129 -4.33 5.75 17.85
C ALA A 129 -4.08 6.22 16.41
N LEU A 130 -3.96 5.26 15.49
CA LEU A 130 -3.95 5.56 14.07
C LEU A 130 -5.34 6.05 13.65
N HIS A 131 -5.43 7.30 13.21
CA HIS A 131 -6.64 7.87 12.61
C HIS A 131 -6.44 8.00 11.11
N ALA A 132 -6.47 6.87 10.41
CA ALA A 132 -6.21 6.82 8.97
C ALA A 132 -7.20 5.95 8.19
N GLU A 133 -8.36 5.63 8.77
CA GLU A 133 -9.39 4.76 8.19
C GLU A 133 -9.82 5.24 6.80
N ALA A 134 -10.18 6.53 6.68
CA ALA A 134 -10.59 7.12 5.41
C ALA A 134 -9.47 7.09 4.36
N GLN A 135 -8.23 7.39 4.75
CA GLN A 135 -7.08 7.32 3.85
C GLN A 135 -6.79 5.87 3.42
N TYR A 136 -6.99 4.91 4.31
CA TYR A 136 -6.83 3.50 4.00
C TYR A 136 -7.92 3.00 3.05
N ALA A 137 -9.17 3.44 3.22
CA ALA A 137 -10.27 3.18 2.29
C ALA A 137 -9.92 3.71 0.88
N LEU A 138 -9.38 4.93 0.79
CA LEU A 138 -8.92 5.49 -0.47
C LEU A 138 -7.83 4.63 -1.13
N VAL A 139 -6.87 4.12 -0.36
CA VAL A 139 -5.84 3.20 -0.88
C VAL A 139 -6.45 1.92 -1.45
N LEU A 140 -7.38 1.28 -0.73
CA LEU A 140 -7.98 0.03 -1.17
C LEU A 140 -8.85 0.22 -2.42
N GLU A 141 -9.69 1.26 -2.42
CA GLU A 141 -10.56 1.61 -3.55
C GLU A 141 -9.75 1.80 -4.83
N THR A 142 -8.65 2.52 -4.74
CA THR A 142 -7.82 2.84 -5.89
C THR A 142 -6.99 1.65 -6.38
N VAL A 143 -6.51 0.78 -5.49
CA VAL A 143 -5.91 -0.51 -5.89
C VAL A 143 -6.94 -1.37 -6.62
N HIS A 144 -8.17 -1.44 -6.13
CA HIS A 144 -9.24 -2.20 -6.75
C HIS A 144 -9.62 -1.63 -8.13
N ARG A 145 -9.75 -0.31 -8.27
CA ARG A 145 -10.02 0.32 -9.59
C ARG A 145 -8.85 0.20 -10.56
N ALA A 146 -7.62 0.13 -10.06
CA ALA A 146 -6.45 -0.11 -10.90
C ALA A 146 -6.38 -1.56 -11.39
N ALA A 147 -6.88 -2.53 -10.62
CA ALA A 147 -6.91 -3.92 -11.02
C ALA A 147 -8.15 -4.60 -10.42
N SER A 148 -9.26 -4.61 -11.16
CA SER A 148 -10.57 -5.06 -10.62
C SER A 148 -10.59 -6.51 -10.15
N ALA A 149 -9.73 -7.37 -10.70
CA ALA A 149 -9.59 -8.78 -10.31
C ALA A 149 -8.54 -9.03 -9.21
N VAL A 150 -7.94 -7.96 -8.65
CA VAL A 150 -6.84 -8.10 -7.67
C VAL A 150 -7.36 -8.60 -6.33
N LYS A 151 -6.64 -9.57 -5.76
CA LYS A 151 -6.80 -9.98 -4.37
C LYS A 151 -5.83 -9.20 -3.50
N VAL A 152 -6.35 -8.43 -2.54
CA VAL A 152 -5.54 -7.60 -1.64
C VAL A 152 -5.35 -8.31 -0.30
N LEU A 153 -4.11 -8.64 0.04
CA LEU A 153 -3.72 -9.07 1.38
C LEU A 153 -3.23 -7.87 2.17
N VAL A 154 -4.01 -7.42 3.16
CA VAL A 154 -3.59 -6.38 4.09
C VAL A 154 -2.81 -6.99 5.24
N THR A 155 -1.59 -6.51 5.47
CA THR A 155 -0.77 -6.91 6.62
C THR A 155 -0.82 -5.83 7.71
N GLY A 156 -0.82 -6.26 8.97
CA GLY A 156 -0.81 -5.35 10.11
C GLY A 156 0.47 -4.52 10.21
N SER A 157 0.38 -3.41 10.96
CA SER A 157 1.54 -2.59 11.30
C SER A 157 2.55 -3.37 12.16
N MET A 158 3.84 -3.08 12.03
CA MET A 158 4.85 -3.72 12.87
C MET A 158 4.96 -3.08 14.26
N PRO A 159 5.32 -3.89 15.28
CA PRO A 159 5.71 -3.36 16.58
C PRO A 159 6.87 -2.37 16.44
N ARG A 160 6.76 -1.26 17.17
CA ARG A 160 7.83 -0.27 17.33
C ARG A 160 8.14 -0.10 18.81
N LYS A 161 9.41 0.05 19.15
CA LYS A 161 9.87 0.19 20.55
C LYS A 161 9.26 1.41 21.25
N ASP A 162 8.93 2.44 20.48
CA ASP A 162 8.38 3.71 20.95
C ASP A 162 6.83 3.77 20.90
N VAL A 163 6.15 2.68 20.53
CA VAL A 163 4.68 2.63 20.43
C VAL A 163 4.14 1.53 21.33
N ASP A 164 3.19 1.87 22.20
CA ASP A 164 2.53 0.89 23.08
C ASP A 164 1.78 -0.16 22.24
N LEU A 165 1.95 -1.45 22.56
CA LEU A 165 1.27 -2.55 21.87
C LEU A 165 -0.26 -2.39 21.83
N ARG A 166 -0.86 -1.73 22.82
CA ARG A 166 -2.30 -1.44 22.85
C ARG A 166 -2.69 -0.44 21.77
N VAL A 167 -1.81 0.51 21.43
CA VAL A 167 -2.00 1.44 20.31
C VAL A 167 -1.90 0.66 19.00
N LEU A 168 -0.92 -0.24 18.88
CA LEU A 168 -0.74 -1.08 17.68
C LEU A 168 -1.96 -1.97 17.40
N ILE A 169 -2.47 -2.67 18.42
CA ILE A 169 -3.64 -3.56 18.30
C ILE A 169 -4.88 -2.77 17.85
N ARG A 170 -5.04 -1.53 18.32
CA ARG A 170 -6.17 -0.65 17.93
C ARG A 170 -5.99 -0.02 16.55
N ALA A 171 -4.76 0.18 16.12
CA ALA A 171 -4.38 0.81 14.85
C ALA A 171 -4.33 -0.17 13.67
N SER A 172 -4.32 -1.48 13.96
CA SER A 172 -4.25 -2.49 12.91
C SER A 172 -5.66 -2.76 12.37
N PRO A 173 -5.90 -2.59 11.06
CA PRO A 173 -7.16 -3.00 10.45
C PRO A 173 -7.43 -4.52 10.56
N VAL A 174 -6.47 -5.32 11.07
CA VAL A 174 -6.51 -6.80 11.10
C VAL A 174 -6.37 -7.38 12.53
N CYS A 175 -6.22 -6.59 13.60
CA CYS A 175 -5.93 -7.13 14.94
C CYS A 175 -7.12 -7.35 15.89
N SER A 176 -8.37 -7.07 15.49
CA SER A 176 -9.55 -7.58 16.21
C SER A 176 -10.16 -8.70 15.39
N GLY A 177 -10.29 -9.89 16.01
CA GLY A 177 -10.56 -11.16 15.36
C GLY A 177 -11.64 -11.16 14.27
N SER A 178 -11.41 -12.04 13.29
CA SER A 178 -12.35 -12.44 12.24
C SER A 178 -12.90 -11.29 11.39
N SER A 179 -12.08 -10.82 10.45
CA SER A 179 -12.59 -10.36 9.16
C SER A 179 -11.52 -10.62 8.11
N GLU A 180 -11.80 -11.58 7.24
CA GLU A 180 -11.22 -11.60 5.91
C GLU A 180 -11.52 -10.23 5.26
N ILE A 181 -10.49 -9.48 4.87
CA ILE A 181 -10.67 -8.53 3.77
C ILE A 181 -10.53 -9.38 2.50
N THR A 182 -11.59 -10.12 2.18
CA THR A 182 -11.82 -10.69 0.85
C THR A 182 -12.64 -9.66 0.09
N MET A 183 -12.02 -8.94 -0.86
CA MET A 183 -12.81 -8.35 -1.94
C MET A 183 -13.01 -9.44 -2.99
N LEU A 184 -14.26 -9.87 -3.18
CA LEU A 184 -14.67 -10.83 -4.22
C LEU A 184 -14.55 -10.20 -5.60
#